data_AF-A0A1Q5P173-F1
#
_entry.id   AF-A0A1Q5P173-F1
#
_cell.length_a   1.000
_cell.length_b   1.000
_cell.length_c   1.000
_cell.angle_alpha   90.00
_cell.angle_beta   90.00
_cell.angle_gamma   90.00
#
_symmetry.space_group_name_H-M   'P 1'
#
loop_
_entity.id
_entity.type
_entity.pdbx_description
1 polymer ?
#
loop_
_entity_poly.entity_id
_entity_poly.type
_entity_poly.pdbx_seq_one_letter_code
_entity_poly.pdbx_strand_id
1 'polypeptide(L)'
;MKRYLLLMILTLSIVSVLISGCAPKEESAGQMNYEETKKMVVDILKTDDGKKALQEIMKDKEVKQALVMDQQVITETIQTTLTSDQGKKFWKKAFEDPKFAESFAKSMKKEHEKVIKGLMTDPDYQKMLIGVLQDPEMQKSLQTSLKSQEFRKHLQDVITETLSSPLYKAKIQETLLKAAEEAGQQGGQSSEQGNSSSQGSGESGGSGGGQEQGGGS
;
A
#
# COMPACT_ATOMS: atom_id res chain seq x y z
N MET A 1 -14.75 122.01 17.63
CA MET A 1 -14.46 120.68 17.04
C MET A 1 -13.89 119.62 18.01
N LYS A 2 -13.75 119.88 19.33
CA LYS A 2 -13.30 118.85 20.30
C LYS A 2 -14.41 118.02 20.97
N ARG A 3 -15.66 118.51 20.96
CA ARG A 3 -16.82 117.81 21.57
C ARG A 3 -17.41 116.69 20.69
N TYR A 4 -17.40 116.86 19.37
CA TYR A 4 -17.86 115.81 18.44
C TYR A 4 -16.85 114.67 18.28
N LEU A 5 -15.55 114.95 18.44
CA LEU A 5 -14.49 113.94 18.42
C LEU A 5 -14.60 112.96 19.61
N LEU A 6 -14.97 113.48 20.79
CA LEU A 6 -15.15 112.69 22.02
C LEU A 6 -16.42 111.84 21.99
N LEU A 7 -17.50 112.34 21.36
CA LEU A 7 -18.74 111.60 21.12
C LEU A 7 -18.55 110.46 20.10
N MET A 8 -17.78 110.68 19.03
CA MET A 8 -17.47 109.66 18.03
C MET A 8 -16.61 108.50 18.59
N ILE A 9 -15.65 108.82 19.47
CA ILE A 9 -14.81 107.82 20.15
C ILE A 9 -15.63 106.98 21.16
N LEU A 10 -16.59 107.59 21.85
CA LEU A 10 -17.48 106.89 22.79
C LEU A 10 -18.42 105.91 22.07
N THR A 11 -18.96 106.29 20.91
CA THR A 11 -19.82 105.42 20.10
C THR A 11 -19.06 104.28 19.44
N LEU A 12 -17.79 104.49 19.08
CA LEU A 12 -16.94 103.45 18.50
C LEU A 12 -16.53 102.38 19.53
N SER A 13 -16.30 102.79 20.78
CA SER A 13 -15.98 101.87 21.89
C SER A 13 -17.14 100.98 22.32
N ILE A 14 -18.39 101.43 22.14
CA ILE A 14 -19.61 100.67 22.49
C ILE A 14 -19.92 99.61 21.42
N VAL A 15 -19.57 99.85 20.15
CA VAL A 15 -19.75 98.89 19.06
C VAL A 15 -18.73 97.73 19.14
N SER A 16 -17.52 97.97 19.66
CA SER A 16 -16.49 96.93 19.80
C SER A 16 -16.82 95.85 20.86
N VAL A 17 -17.66 96.16 21.85
CA VAL A 17 -18.04 95.21 22.91
C VAL A 17 -19.15 94.25 22.46
N LEU A 18 -19.93 94.61 21.43
CA LEU A 18 -21.05 93.80 20.95
C LEU A 18 -20.66 92.70 19.93
N ILE A 19 -19.39 92.61 19.51
CA ILE A 19 -18.93 91.67 18.47
C ILE A 19 -18.14 90.48 19.06
N SER A 20 -17.80 90.47 20.35
CA SER A 20 -17.06 89.36 20.99
C SER A 20 -17.91 88.13 21.38
N GLY A 21 -19.04 87.90 20.71
CA GLY A 21 -19.97 86.82 21.00
C GLY A 21 -20.14 85.81 19.86
N CYS A 22 -19.07 85.12 19.45
CA CYS A 22 -19.19 83.84 18.74
C CYS A 22 -17.85 83.08 18.82
N ALA A 23 -17.69 82.25 19.85
CA ALA A 23 -16.67 81.21 19.84
C ALA A 23 -17.24 79.99 19.10
N PRO A 24 -16.64 79.50 18.00
CA PRO A 24 -16.94 78.17 17.54
C PRO A 24 -16.36 77.20 18.58
N LYS A 25 -17.26 76.51 19.26
CA LYS A 25 -16.92 75.42 20.19
C LYS A 25 -16.49 74.21 19.35
N GLU A 26 -15.26 74.22 18.86
CA GLU A 26 -14.60 73.01 18.37
C GLU A 26 -14.09 72.22 19.58
N GLU A 27 -14.99 71.41 20.17
CA GLU A 27 -14.64 70.37 21.13
C GLU A 27 -15.35 69.05 20.74
N SER A 28 -14.54 68.07 20.34
CA SER A 28 -14.66 66.65 20.71
C SER A 28 -15.99 65.89 20.46
N ALA A 29 -16.84 66.32 19.53
CA ALA A 29 -18.05 65.56 19.17
C ALA A 29 -17.76 64.29 18.33
N GLY A 30 -16.59 64.18 17.69
CA GLY A 30 -16.26 63.03 16.82
C GLY A 30 -15.81 61.77 17.56
N GLN A 31 -15.19 61.92 18.74
CA GLN A 31 -14.53 60.80 19.43
C GLN A 31 -15.46 60.09 20.43
N MET A 32 -16.35 60.83 21.12
CA MET A 32 -17.40 60.23 21.97
C MET A 32 -18.45 59.46 21.15
N ASN A 33 -18.83 59.99 19.98
CA ASN A 33 -19.78 59.32 19.10
C ASN A 33 -19.22 58.05 18.47
N TYR A 34 -17.90 57.94 18.29
CA TYR A 34 -17.30 56.74 17.70
C TYR A 34 -17.39 55.52 18.62
N GLU A 35 -17.04 55.66 19.91
CA GLU A 35 -17.13 54.55 20.86
C GLU A 35 -18.59 54.16 21.15
N GLU A 36 -19.51 55.12 21.19
CA GLU A 36 -20.95 54.86 21.34
C GLU A 36 -21.53 54.17 20.10
N THR A 37 -21.17 54.62 18.90
CA THR A 37 -21.58 53.98 17.63
C THR A 37 -20.97 52.58 17.51
N LYS A 38 -19.72 52.39 17.89
CA LYS A 38 -19.05 51.06 17.91
C LYS A 38 -19.76 50.11 18.86
N LYS A 39 -20.12 50.56 20.06
CA LYS A 39 -20.87 49.77 21.02
C LYS A 39 -22.24 49.40 20.47
N MET A 40 -22.95 50.37 19.88
CA MET A 40 -24.23 50.14 19.21
C MET A 40 -24.12 49.09 18.10
N VAL A 41 -23.11 49.18 17.22
CA VAL A 41 -22.88 48.21 16.14
C VAL A 41 -22.56 46.82 16.68
N VAL A 42 -21.72 46.73 17.70
CA VAL A 42 -21.39 45.45 18.36
C VAL A 42 -22.63 44.83 19.02
N ASP A 43 -23.47 45.64 19.64
CA ASP A 43 -24.70 45.18 20.28
C ASP A 43 -25.72 44.73 19.23
N ILE A 44 -25.89 45.45 18.11
CA ILE A 44 -26.71 45.04 16.96
C ILE A 44 -26.25 43.69 16.42
N LEU A 45 -24.94 43.48 16.21
CA LEU A 45 -24.41 42.20 15.75
C LEU A 45 -24.65 41.05 16.74
N LYS A 46 -24.72 41.34 18.05
CA LYS A 46 -24.99 40.35 19.10
C LYS A 46 -26.47 40.04 19.29
N THR A 47 -27.37 40.93 18.84
CA THR A 47 -28.81 40.68 18.90
C THR A 47 -29.22 39.46 18.08
N ASP A 48 -30.38 38.89 18.40
CA ASP A 48 -30.90 37.74 17.66
C ASP A 48 -31.17 38.06 16.19
N ASP A 49 -31.55 39.30 15.88
CA ASP A 49 -31.78 39.74 14.51
C ASP A 49 -30.45 39.92 13.75
N GLY A 50 -29.40 40.45 14.40
CA GLY A 50 -28.06 40.50 13.83
C GLY A 50 -27.48 39.11 13.55
N LYS A 51 -27.66 38.16 14.48
CA LYS A 51 -27.27 36.75 14.27
C LYS A 51 -28.06 36.08 13.15
N LYS A 52 -29.38 36.31 13.07
CA LYS A 52 -30.23 35.77 11.99
C LYS A 52 -29.83 36.34 10.64
N ALA A 53 -29.62 37.65 10.54
CA ALA A 53 -29.16 38.29 9.31
C ALA A 53 -27.81 37.73 8.86
N LEU A 54 -26.85 37.56 9.78
CA LEU A 54 -25.56 36.94 9.47
C LEU A 54 -25.73 35.47 9.05
N GLN A 55 -26.61 34.70 9.69
CA GLN A 55 -26.93 33.32 9.28
C GLN A 55 -27.59 33.23 7.91
N GLU A 56 -28.43 34.20 7.54
CA GLU A 56 -29.04 34.27 6.21
C GLU A 56 -28.01 34.60 5.14
N ILE A 57 -27.12 35.56 5.41
CA ILE A 57 -26.00 35.89 4.53
C ILE A 57 -25.04 34.70 4.41
N MET A 58 -24.78 33.98 5.50
CA MET A 58 -23.99 32.73 5.47
C MET A 58 -24.69 31.58 4.74
N LYS A 59 -25.99 31.65 4.44
CA LYS A 59 -26.67 30.65 3.59
C LYS A 59 -26.42 30.94 2.11
N ASP A 60 -26.07 32.17 1.76
CA ASP A 60 -25.73 32.57 0.41
C ASP A 60 -24.51 31.80 -0.12
N LYS A 61 -24.57 31.36 -1.37
CA LYS A 61 -23.52 30.53 -1.97
C LYS A 61 -22.24 31.30 -2.23
N GLU A 62 -22.32 32.57 -2.61
CA GLU A 62 -21.17 33.41 -2.93
C GLU A 62 -20.40 33.73 -1.64
N VAL A 63 -21.13 34.01 -0.55
CA VAL A 63 -20.51 34.26 0.76
C VAL A 63 -19.90 32.98 1.34
N LYS A 64 -20.58 31.82 1.24
CA LYS A 64 -19.99 30.53 1.62
C LYS A 64 -18.71 30.24 0.85
N GLN A 65 -18.71 30.48 -0.46
CA GLN A 65 -17.55 30.23 -1.30
C GLN A 65 -16.39 31.15 -0.90
N ALA A 66 -16.64 32.44 -0.67
CA ALA A 66 -15.62 33.37 -0.22
C ALA A 66 -15.03 33.01 1.16
N LEU A 67 -15.86 32.55 2.11
CA LEU A 67 -15.43 32.14 3.44
C LEU A 67 -14.69 30.79 3.46
N VAL A 68 -15.13 29.84 2.62
CA VAL A 68 -14.49 28.53 2.49
C VAL A 68 -13.17 28.63 1.74
N MET A 69 -12.91 29.66 0.94
CA MET A 69 -11.68 29.80 0.13
C MET A 69 -10.42 30.25 0.88
N ASP A 70 -10.38 30.19 2.22
CA ASP A 70 -9.10 30.29 2.93
C ASP A 70 -8.28 29.01 2.71
N GLN A 71 -7.50 29.01 1.62
CA GLN A 71 -6.72 27.85 1.19
C GLN A 71 -5.74 27.37 2.26
N GLN A 72 -5.18 28.26 3.07
CA GLN A 72 -4.22 27.86 4.10
C GLN A 72 -4.92 27.07 5.20
N VAL A 73 -6.04 27.59 5.72
CA VAL A 73 -6.82 26.90 6.75
C VAL A 73 -7.39 25.57 6.23
N ILE A 74 -7.85 25.52 4.97
CA ILE A 74 -8.30 24.25 4.36
C ILE A 74 -7.15 23.25 4.27
N THR A 75 -5.99 23.64 3.72
CA THR A 75 -4.86 22.74 3.53
C THR A 75 -4.34 22.22 4.88
N GLU A 76 -4.17 23.09 5.87
CA GLU A 76 -3.76 22.69 7.22
C GLU A 76 -4.78 21.77 7.89
N THR A 77 -6.08 22.06 7.72
CA THR A 77 -7.15 21.22 8.29
C THR A 77 -7.19 19.85 7.62
N ILE A 78 -7.08 19.77 6.29
CA ILE A 78 -7.03 18.51 5.55
C ILE A 78 -5.80 17.72 5.95
N GLN A 79 -4.63 18.35 5.97
CA GLN A 79 -3.38 17.71 6.35
C GLN A 79 -3.48 17.16 7.77
N THR A 80 -3.86 18.01 8.73
CA THR A 80 -4.02 17.62 10.14
C THR A 80 -5.02 16.48 10.29
N THR A 81 -6.19 16.57 9.63
CA THR A 81 -7.23 15.54 9.71
C THR A 81 -6.76 14.22 9.12
N LEU A 82 -6.13 14.22 7.95
CA LEU A 82 -5.65 13.01 7.29
C LEU A 82 -4.45 12.38 8.00
N THR A 83 -3.54 13.19 8.57
CA THR A 83 -2.37 12.68 9.31
C THR A 83 -2.69 12.32 10.76
N SER A 84 -3.82 12.80 11.30
CA SER A 84 -4.26 12.48 12.65
C SER A 84 -4.59 11.00 12.81
N ASP A 85 -4.63 10.55 14.07
CA ASP A 85 -5.10 9.20 14.38
C ASP A 85 -6.59 9.00 14.06
N GLN A 86 -7.38 10.08 13.98
CA GLN A 86 -8.75 10.00 13.47
C GLN A 86 -8.76 9.69 11.97
N GLY A 87 -7.89 10.32 11.17
CA GLY A 87 -7.68 10.00 9.76
C GLY A 87 -7.25 8.54 9.55
N LYS A 88 -6.28 8.05 10.33
CA LYS A 88 -5.88 6.63 10.31
C LYS A 88 -7.05 5.69 10.64
N LYS A 89 -7.85 6.01 11.66
CA LYS A 89 -9.05 5.23 12.03
C LYS A 89 -10.11 5.25 10.93
N PHE A 90 -10.30 6.39 10.28
CA PHE A 90 -11.20 6.52 9.13
C PHE A 90 -10.74 5.59 8.00
N TRP A 91 -9.47 5.65 7.60
CA TRP A 91 -8.95 4.78 6.54
C TRP A 91 -9.06 3.30 6.91
N LYS A 92 -8.73 2.90 8.15
CA LYS A 92 -8.91 1.51 8.59
C LYS A 92 -10.36 1.03 8.41
N LYS A 93 -11.33 1.81 8.89
CA LYS A 93 -12.76 1.48 8.72
C LYS A 93 -13.22 1.52 7.26
N ALA A 94 -12.71 2.45 6.46
CA ALA A 94 -13.05 2.55 5.05
C ALA A 94 -12.55 1.33 4.27
N PHE A 95 -11.34 0.85 4.57
CA PHE A 95 -10.79 -0.37 3.96
C PHE A 95 -11.44 -1.67 4.44
N GLU A 96 -12.20 -1.64 5.54
CA GLU A 96 -13.05 -2.77 5.96
C GLU A 96 -14.31 -2.92 5.08
N ASP A 97 -14.75 -1.85 4.39
CA ASP A 97 -15.86 -1.92 3.43
C ASP A 97 -15.37 -2.50 2.09
N PRO A 98 -15.88 -3.68 1.66
CA PRO A 98 -15.48 -4.30 0.40
C PRO A 98 -15.75 -3.42 -0.82
N LYS A 99 -16.82 -2.61 -0.84
CA LYS A 99 -17.14 -1.75 -1.98
C LYS A 99 -16.15 -0.61 -2.13
N PHE A 100 -15.74 -0.04 -1.00
CA PHE A 100 -14.70 0.98 -0.96
C PHE A 100 -13.35 0.40 -1.37
N ALA A 101 -12.96 -0.74 -0.78
CA ALA A 101 -11.72 -1.41 -1.09
C ALA A 101 -11.64 -1.83 -2.57
N GLU A 102 -12.73 -2.34 -3.15
CA GLU A 102 -12.82 -2.69 -4.56
C GLU A 102 -12.66 -1.47 -5.46
N SER A 103 -13.36 -0.37 -5.15
CA SER A 103 -13.28 0.86 -5.92
C SER A 103 -11.88 1.47 -5.87
N PHE A 104 -11.25 1.45 -4.69
CA PHE A 104 -9.87 1.90 -4.49
C PHE A 104 -8.86 1.00 -5.22
N ALA A 105 -9.02 -0.32 -5.13
CA ALA A 105 -8.15 -1.26 -5.85
C ALA A 105 -8.29 -1.11 -7.37
N LYS A 106 -9.52 -0.89 -7.88
CA LYS A 106 -9.78 -0.65 -9.30
C LYS A 106 -9.12 0.64 -9.79
N SER A 107 -9.19 1.72 -9.02
CA SER A 107 -8.55 2.99 -9.40
C SER A 107 -7.02 2.86 -9.41
N MET A 108 -6.46 2.10 -8.47
CA MET A 108 -5.01 1.88 -8.36
C MET A 108 -4.47 0.79 -9.28
N LYS A 109 -5.32 -0.03 -9.92
CA LYS A 109 -4.93 -1.22 -10.66
C LYS A 109 -3.79 -0.96 -11.66
N LYS A 110 -3.90 0.10 -12.46
CA LYS A 110 -2.93 0.42 -13.52
C LYS A 110 -1.54 0.75 -12.96
N GLU A 111 -1.49 1.64 -11.96
CA GLU A 111 -0.22 2.02 -11.34
C GLU A 111 0.35 0.88 -10.50
N HIS A 112 -0.50 0.11 -9.83
CA HIS A 112 -0.09 -1.07 -9.08
C HIS A 112 0.51 -2.15 -10.00
N GLU A 113 -0.10 -2.41 -11.15
CA GLU A 113 0.45 -3.32 -12.17
C GLU A 113 1.81 -2.83 -12.68
N LYS A 114 1.96 -1.53 -12.92
CA LYS A 114 3.23 -0.93 -13.34
C LYS A 114 4.31 -1.11 -12.28
N VAL A 115 3.97 -0.90 -11.00
CA VAL A 115 4.89 -1.13 -9.88
C VAL A 115 5.30 -2.60 -9.81
N ILE A 116 4.36 -3.54 -9.86
CA ILE A 116 4.66 -4.97 -9.82
C ILE A 116 5.57 -5.36 -10.99
N LYS A 117 5.27 -4.91 -12.21
CA LYS A 117 6.10 -5.18 -13.40
C LYS A 117 7.51 -4.60 -13.26
N GLY A 118 7.63 -3.40 -12.69
CA GLY A 118 8.93 -2.80 -12.39
C GLY A 118 9.71 -3.62 -11.35
N LEU A 119 9.05 -3.99 -10.25
CA LEU A 119 9.65 -4.81 -9.19
C LEU A 119 10.07 -6.19 -9.70
N MET A 120 9.38 -6.79 -10.67
CA MET A 120 9.85 -8.06 -11.29
C MET A 120 11.24 -7.95 -11.93
N THR A 121 11.69 -6.76 -12.31
CA THR A 121 13.03 -6.51 -12.85
C THR A 121 14.04 -6.10 -11.77
N ASP A 122 13.58 -5.86 -10.55
CA ASP A 122 14.42 -5.46 -9.42
C ASP A 122 15.10 -6.68 -8.76
N PRO A 123 16.43 -6.65 -8.52
CA PRO A 123 17.15 -7.78 -7.95
C PRO A 123 16.67 -8.22 -6.55
N ASP A 124 16.28 -7.27 -5.70
CA ASP A 124 15.86 -7.58 -4.33
C ASP A 124 14.48 -8.24 -4.32
N TYR A 125 13.56 -7.74 -5.15
CA TYR A 125 12.26 -8.37 -5.35
C TYR A 125 12.37 -9.75 -6.01
N GLN A 126 13.26 -9.93 -6.99
CA GLN A 126 13.55 -11.24 -7.57
C GLN A 126 14.08 -12.23 -6.53
N LYS A 127 14.97 -11.79 -5.64
CA LYS A 127 15.48 -12.64 -4.56
C LYS A 127 14.37 -13.08 -3.61
N MET A 128 13.46 -12.16 -3.28
CA MET A 128 12.27 -12.49 -2.49
C MET A 128 11.38 -13.51 -3.22
N LEU A 129 11.16 -13.32 -4.52
CA LEU A 129 10.35 -14.22 -5.35
C LEU A 129 10.97 -15.62 -5.46
N ILE A 130 12.30 -15.71 -5.60
CA ILE A 130 13.02 -16.99 -5.58
C ILE A 130 12.82 -17.69 -4.23
N GLY A 131 12.84 -16.96 -3.12
CA GLY A 131 12.52 -17.50 -1.80
C GLY A 131 11.11 -18.12 -1.75
N VAL A 132 10.12 -17.46 -2.34
CA VAL A 132 8.75 -18.00 -2.47
C VAL A 132 8.71 -19.24 -3.37
N LEU A 133 9.45 -19.26 -4.48
CA LEU A 133 9.52 -20.42 -5.37
C LEU A 133 10.25 -21.63 -4.74
N GLN A 134 11.11 -21.38 -3.75
CA GLN A 134 11.79 -22.43 -3.00
C GLN A 134 10.94 -23.02 -1.87
N ASP A 135 9.71 -22.54 -1.67
CA ASP A 135 8.78 -23.10 -0.69
C ASP A 135 8.51 -24.61 -0.96
N PRO A 136 8.41 -25.47 0.07
CA PRO A 136 8.17 -26.90 -0.09
C PRO A 136 6.96 -27.26 -0.97
N GLU A 137 5.88 -26.47 -0.95
CA GLU A 137 4.72 -26.73 -1.80
C GLU A 137 5.04 -26.49 -3.28
N MET A 138 5.76 -25.41 -3.57
CA MET A 138 6.23 -25.10 -4.92
C MET A 138 7.23 -26.15 -5.41
N GLN A 139 8.14 -26.61 -4.54
CA GLN A 139 9.04 -27.71 -4.87
C GLN A 139 8.28 -29.00 -5.19
N LYS A 140 7.23 -29.33 -4.44
CA LYS A 140 6.40 -30.53 -4.72
C LYS A 140 5.68 -30.42 -6.06
N SER A 141 5.16 -29.24 -6.40
CA SER A 141 4.56 -28.97 -7.71
C SER A 141 5.59 -29.15 -8.83
N LEU A 142 6.79 -28.60 -8.67
CA LEU A 142 7.89 -28.75 -9.61
C LEU A 142 8.32 -30.23 -9.75
N GLN A 143 8.44 -30.97 -8.65
CA GLN A 143 8.76 -32.41 -8.67
C GLN A 143 7.68 -33.23 -9.39
N THR A 144 6.41 -32.84 -9.26
CA THR A 144 5.31 -33.49 -9.98
C THR A 144 5.42 -33.21 -11.48
N SER A 145 5.76 -31.98 -11.86
CA SER A 145 6.01 -31.59 -13.25
C SER A 145 7.22 -32.34 -13.85
N LEU A 146 8.32 -32.49 -13.11
CA LEU A 146 9.48 -33.29 -13.54
C LEU A 146 9.17 -34.79 -13.70
N LYS A 147 8.15 -35.29 -13.01
CA LYS A 147 7.68 -36.68 -13.15
C LYS A 147 6.60 -36.84 -14.23
N SER A 148 6.18 -35.75 -14.87
CA SER A 148 5.13 -35.78 -15.91
C SER A 148 5.59 -36.57 -17.13
N GLN A 149 4.61 -37.04 -17.92
CA GLN A 149 4.90 -37.77 -19.14
C GLN A 149 5.62 -36.91 -20.18
N GLU A 150 5.35 -35.59 -20.23
CA GLU A 150 6.08 -34.70 -21.15
C GLU A 150 7.56 -34.61 -20.78
N PHE A 151 7.87 -34.39 -19.49
CA PHE A 151 9.26 -34.29 -19.06
C PHE A 151 9.99 -35.63 -19.18
N ARG A 152 9.31 -36.75 -18.96
CA ARG A 152 9.90 -38.09 -19.16
C ARG A 152 10.36 -38.34 -20.60
N LYS A 153 9.63 -37.87 -21.61
CA LYS A 153 10.07 -37.98 -23.01
C LYS A 153 11.36 -37.22 -23.24
N HIS A 154 11.40 -35.96 -22.80
CA HIS A 154 12.62 -35.16 -22.89
C HIS A 154 13.79 -35.80 -22.13
N LEU A 155 13.53 -36.35 -20.94
CA LEU A 155 14.53 -37.07 -20.16
C LEU A 155 15.02 -38.34 -20.88
N GLN A 156 14.13 -39.08 -21.54
CA GLN A 156 14.47 -40.25 -22.33
C GLN A 156 15.37 -39.88 -23.53
N ASP A 157 15.08 -38.78 -24.21
CA ASP A 157 15.90 -38.28 -25.31
C ASP A 157 17.30 -37.90 -24.83
N VAL A 158 17.40 -37.12 -23.75
CA VAL A 158 18.69 -36.73 -23.13
C VAL A 158 19.49 -37.95 -22.66
N ILE A 159 18.83 -38.95 -22.06
CA ILE A 159 19.48 -40.20 -21.66
C ILE A 159 20.00 -40.95 -22.90
N THR A 160 19.19 -41.03 -23.95
CA THR A 160 19.56 -41.72 -25.20
C THR A 160 20.75 -41.04 -25.88
N GLU A 161 20.76 -39.71 -25.93
CA GLU A 161 21.88 -38.93 -26.45
C GLU A 161 23.15 -39.12 -25.59
N THR A 162 23.00 -39.07 -24.27
CA THR A 162 24.10 -39.25 -23.32
C THR A 162 24.73 -40.64 -23.47
N LEU A 163 23.92 -41.70 -23.52
CA LEU A 163 24.39 -43.07 -23.74
C LEU A 163 24.94 -43.28 -25.15
N SER A 164 24.47 -42.50 -26.12
CA SER A 164 24.95 -42.54 -27.49
C SER A 164 26.29 -41.82 -27.68
N SER A 165 26.70 -41.00 -26.72
CA SER A 165 27.98 -40.28 -26.73
C SER A 165 29.16 -41.25 -26.81
N PRO A 166 30.15 -41.02 -27.70
CA PRO A 166 31.34 -41.86 -27.82
C PRO A 166 32.07 -42.08 -26.50
N LEU A 167 32.11 -41.07 -25.62
CA LEU A 167 32.74 -41.17 -24.30
C LEU A 167 32.00 -42.16 -23.39
N TYR A 168 30.67 -42.10 -23.37
CA TYR A 168 29.86 -43.03 -22.58
C TYR A 168 29.87 -44.44 -23.16
N LYS A 169 29.81 -44.58 -24.50
CA LYS A 169 29.97 -45.89 -25.16
C LYS A 169 31.30 -46.54 -24.80
N ALA A 170 32.40 -45.80 -24.87
CA ALA A 170 33.72 -46.29 -24.50
C ALA A 170 33.77 -46.71 -23.02
N LYS A 171 33.21 -45.90 -22.12
CA LYS A 171 33.15 -46.21 -20.69
C LYS A 171 32.27 -47.44 -20.39
N ILE A 172 31.15 -47.61 -21.08
CA ILE A 172 30.29 -48.79 -20.98
C ILE A 172 31.05 -50.02 -21.48
N GLN A 173 31.73 -49.93 -22.63
CA GLN A 173 32.56 -51.01 -23.16
C GLN A 173 33.68 -51.40 -22.20
N GLU A 174 34.41 -50.43 -21.65
CA GLU A 174 35.46 -50.67 -20.65
C GLU A 174 34.91 -51.35 -19.38
N THR A 175 33.75 -50.91 -18.91
CA THR A 175 33.09 -51.50 -17.73
C THR A 175 32.63 -52.92 -18.01
N LEU A 176 32.10 -53.20 -19.21
CA LEU A 176 31.70 -54.55 -19.63
C LEU A 176 32.91 -55.49 -19.77
N LEU A 177 34.03 -54.98 -20.29
CA LEU A 177 35.28 -55.74 -20.39
C LEU A 177 35.83 -56.10 -19.01
N LYS A 178 35.87 -55.13 -18.07
CA LYS A 178 36.26 -55.38 -16.68
C LYS A 178 35.35 -56.40 -15.98
N ALA A 179 34.03 -56.27 -16.15
CA ALA A 179 33.08 -57.22 -15.59
C ALA A 179 33.26 -58.64 -16.17
N ALA A 180 33.60 -58.76 -17.46
CA ALA A 180 33.91 -60.04 -18.09
C ALA A 180 35.23 -60.63 -17.59
N GLU A 181 36.26 -59.80 -17.36
CA GLU A 181 37.52 -60.23 -16.73
C GLU A 181 37.31 -60.71 -15.29
N GLU A 182 36.51 -59.99 -14.50
CA GLU A 182 36.17 -60.37 -13.13
C GLU A 182 35.31 -61.66 -13.06
N ALA A 183 34.33 -61.80 -13.97
CA ALA A 183 33.52 -63.02 -14.08
C ALA A 183 34.35 -64.21 -14.59
N GLY A 184 35.30 -63.98 -15.49
CA GLY A 184 36.27 -64.97 -15.95
C GLY A 184 37.26 -65.39 -14.86
N GLN A 185 37.65 -64.46 -13.99
CA GLN A 185 38.47 -64.75 -12.80
C GLN A 185 37.69 -65.49 -11.71
N GLN A 186 36.39 -65.22 -11.53
CA GLN A 186 35.53 -66.01 -10.63
C GLN A 186 35.14 -67.39 -11.19
N GLY A 187 35.09 -67.57 -12.51
CA GLY A 187 34.87 -68.87 -13.15
C GLY A 187 36.09 -69.80 -13.14
N GLY A 188 37.26 -69.31 -12.74
CA GLY A 188 38.53 -70.05 -12.74
C GLY A 188 38.84 -70.82 -11.45
N GLN A 189 37.96 -70.82 -10.45
CA GLN A 189 38.20 -71.46 -9.15
C GLN A 189 37.07 -72.40 -8.70
N SER A 190 36.53 -73.20 -9.63
CA SER A 190 35.64 -74.30 -9.28
C SER A 190 35.72 -75.44 -10.30
N SER A 191 36.89 -76.07 -10.42
CA SER A 191 37.01 -77.34 -11.14
C SER A 191 38.17 -78.19 -10.65
N GLU A 192 38.22 -78.49 -9.34
CA GLU A 192 38.86 -79.72 -8.87
C GLU A 192 38.44 -80.02 -7.44
N GLN A 193 37.56 -81.02 -7.25
CA GLN A 193 37.74 -82.15 -6.32
C GLN A 193 36.43 -82.98 -6.23
N GLY A 194 36.53 -84.29 -6.46
CA GLY A 194 35.81 -85.24 -5.61
C GLY A 194 34.57 -85.93 -6.18
N ASN A 195 34.78 -86.92 -7.04
CA ASN A 195 33.89 -88.06 -7.17
C ASN A 195 33.91 -88.90 -5.87
N SER A 196 32.81 -88.95 -5.13
CA SER A 196 32.52 -90.05 -4.20
C SER A 196 31.02 -90.21 -4.00
N SER A 197 30.50 -91.26 -4.63
CA SER A 197 29.34 -92.08 -4.26
C SER A 197 28.71 -91.86 -2.87
N SER A 198 27.39 -91.67 -2.82
CA SER A 198 26.49 -92.55 -2.06
C SER A 198 25.02 -92.23 -2.33
N GLN A 199 24.33 -93.21 -2.94
CA GLN A 199 23.04 -93.78 -2.55
C GLN A 199 22.29 -93.08 -1.38
N GLY A 200 21.00 -92.79 -1.56
CA GLY A 200 20.12 -92.51 -0.41
C GLY A 200 18.80 -91.81 -0.74
N SER A 201 17.85 -92.60 -1.22
CA SER A 201 16.38 -92.52 -1.10
C SER A 201 15.77 -91.49 -0.13
N GLY A 202 14.63 -90.89 -0.49
CA GLY A 202 13.78 -90.20 0.49
C GLY A 202 12.65 -89.34 -0.07
N GLU A 203 11.57 -90.02 -0.45
CA GLU A 203 10.22 -89.49 -0.70
C GLU A 203 9.60 -88.68 0.45
N SER A 204 8.96 -87.55 0.14
CA SER A 204 7.73 -86.97 0.76
C SER A 204 7.61 -85.50 0.28
N GLY A 205 6.48 -84.95 -0.18
CA GLY A 205 5.08 -85.23 0.11
C GLY A 205 4.44 -84.00 0.77
N GLY A 206 3.41 -83.42 0.14
CA GLY A 206 2.53 -82.35 0.69
C GLY A 206 2.70 -81.00 0.00
N SER A 207 1.82 -80.48 -0.86
CA SER A 207 0.35 -80.32 -0.83
C SER A 207 -0.18 -79.38 0.26
N GLY A 208 -0.97 -78.39 -0.16
CA GLY A 208 -1.72 -77.41 0.65
C GLY A 208 -1.34 -75.98 0.25
N GLY A 209 -2.14 -75.20 -0.51
CA GLY A 209 -3.59 -75.09 -0.47
C GLY A 209 -3.99 -74.09 0.63
N GLY A 210 -4.43 -72.88 0.27
CA GLY A 210 -4.75 -71.85 1.26
C GLY A 210 -5.13 -70.51 0.65
N GLN A 211 -6.35 -70.46 0.13
CA GLN A 211 -7.13 -69.32 -0.33
C GLN A 211 -7.50 -68.40 0.85
N GLU A 212 -7.60 -67.08 0.63
CA GLU A 212 -8.80 -66.26 0.93
C GLU A 212 -8.50 -64.78 1.21
N GLN A 213 -9.33 -63.96 0.55
CA GLN A 213 -10.04 -62.74 0.99
C GLN A 213 -9.25 -61.65 1.74
N GLY A 214 -9.43 -60.36 1.48
CA GLY A 214 -10.52 -59.67 0.83
C GLY A 214 -10.79 -58.35 1.58
N GLY A 215 -11.05 -57.29 0.83
CA GLY A 215 -11.87 -56.15 1.27
C GLY A 215 -11.23 -55.08 2.16
N GLY A 216 -11.49 -53.82 1.82
CA GLY A 216 -11.67 -52.77 2.83
C GLY A 216 -11.07 -51.41 2.48
N SER A 217 -11.93 -50.54 1.93
CA SER A 217 -11.86 -49.08 1.82
C SER A 217 -10.99 -48.44 0.73
#